data_AF-A0A927AND8-F1
#
_entry.id   AF-A0A927AND8-F1
#
_cell.length_a   1.000
_cell.length_b   1.000
_cell.length_c   1.000
_cell.angle_alpha   90.00
_cell.angle_beta   90.00
_cell.angle_gamma   90.00
#
_symmetry.space_group_name_H-M   'P 1'
#
loop_
_entity.id
_entity.type
_entity.pdbx_description
1 polymer ?
#
loop_
_entity_poly.entity_id
_entity_poly.type
_entity_poly.pdbx_seq_one_letter_code
_entity_poly.pdbx_strand_id
1 'polypeptide(L)' 'MLTLEQLETAILQLSPNDFNQLLVWFFDLDYQHWDEQLENDIAAGKLDNLAEEAIADFEAGHYRAI' A
#
# COMPACT_ATOMS: atom_id res chain seq x y z
N MET A 1 -15.60 -5.86 -24.08
CA MET A 1 -15.11 -5.45 -22.75
C MET A 1 -15.51 -6.52 -21.77
N LEU A 2 -14.64 -6.87 -20.84
CA LEU A 2 -14.98 -7.75 -19.72
C LEU A 2 -15.69 -6.92 -18.66
N THR A 3 -16.80 -7.40 -18.09
CA THR A 3 -17.46 -6.75 -16.96
C THR A 3 -16.83 -7.20 -15.65
N LEU A 4 -17.07 -6.45 -14.57
CA LEU A 4 -16.63 -6.83 -13.23
C LEU A 4 -17.22 -8.19 -12.82
N GLU A 5 -18.52 -8.41 -13.05
CA GLU A 5 -19.19 -9.68 -12.75
C GLU A 5 -18.57 -10.87 -13.52
N GLN A 6 -18.15 -10.65 -14.78
CA GLN A 6 -17.46 -11.68 -15.58
C GLN A 6 -16.08 -12.00 -15.00
N LEU A 7 -15.37 -10.99 -14.47
CA LEU A 7 -14.08 -11.18 -13.82
C LEU A 7 -14.24 -11.94 -12.49
N GLU A 8 -15.21 -11.56 -11.65
CA GLU A 8 -15.52 -12.26 -10.40
C GLU A 8 -15.85 -13.73 -10.65
N THR A 9 -16.68 -14.01 -11.67
CA THR A 9 -17.02 -15.37 -12.06
C THR A 9 -15.78 -16.16 -12.49
N ALA A 10 -14.88 -15.54 -13.25
CA ALA A 10 -13.63 -16.17 -13.68
C ALA A 10 -12.71 -16.47 -12.50
N ILE A 11 -12.61 -15.55 -11.53
CA ILE A 11 -11.81 -15.72 -10.31
C ILE A 11 -12.34 -16.90 -9.48
N LEU A 12 -13.66 -17.03 -9.35
CA LEU A 12 -14.31 -18.13 -8.63
C LEU A 12 -14.08 -19.51 -9.28
N GLN A 13 -13.73 -19.55 -10.56
CA GLN A 13 -13.44 -20.78 -11.30
C GLN A 13 -11.95 -21.17 -11.31
N LEU A 14 -11.08 -20.35 -10.71
CA LEU A 14 -9.65 -20.63 -10.66
C LEU A 14 -9.34 -21.86 -9.82
N SER A 15 -8.30 -22.58 -10.22
CA SER A 15 -7.71 -23.58 -9.34
C SER A 15 -7.12 -22.91 -8.09
N PRO A 16 -6.97 -23.62 -6.96
CA PRO A 16 -6.31 -23.04 -5.78
C PRO A 16 -4.91 -22.48 -6.06
N ASN A 17 -4.18 -23.09 -6.99
CA ASN A 17 -2.85 -22.63 -7.38
C ASN A 17 -2.90 -21.30 -8.16
N ASP A 18 -3.82 -21.20 -9.12
CA ASP A 18 -3.95 -19.98 -9.94
C ASP A 18 -4.54 -18.83 -9.12
N PHE A 19 -5.45 -19.14 -8.20
CA PHE A 19 -5.96 -18.18 -7.23
C PHE A 19 -4.85 -17.62 -6.33
N ASN A 20 -3.96 -18.47 -5.82
CA ASN A 20 -2.81 -18.01 -5.03
C ASN A 20 -1.85 -17.13 -5.85
N GLN A 21 -1.57 -17.49 -7.10
CA GLN A 21 -0.76 -16.65 -7.99
C GLN A 21 -1.43 -15.29 -8.25
N LEU A 22 -2.75 -15.28 -8.46
CA LEU A 22 -3.53 -14.05 -8.61
C LEU A 22 -3.45 -13.18 -7.36
N LEU A 23 -3.55 -13.77 -6.16
CA LEU A 23 -3.42 -13.01 -4.92
C LEU A 23 -2.03 -12.39 -4.76
N VAL A 24 -0.96 -13.14 -5.03
CA VAL A 24 0.42 -12.60 -4.96
C VAL A 24 0.56 -11.40 -5.89
N TRP A 25 0.15 -11.55 -7.15
CA TRP A 25 0.20 -10.46 -8.11
C TRP A 25 -0.66 -9.26 -7.69
N PHE A 26 -1.83 -9.50 -7.11
CA PHE A 26 -2.73 -8.44 -6.66
C PHE A 26 -2.13 -7.65 -5.49
N PHE A 27 -1.47 -8.32 -4.54
CA PHE A 27 -0.76 -7.65 -3.46
C PHE A 27 0.41 -6.81 -3.99
N ASP A 28 1.18 -7.31 -4.95
CA ASP A 28 2.25 -6.53 -5.58
C ASP A 28 1.71 -5.26 -6.25
N LEU A 29 0.55 -5.35 -6.92
CA LEU A 29 -0.12 -4.20 -7.51
C LEU A 29 -0.62 -3.21 -6.44
N ASP A 30 -1.19 -3.71 -5.34
CA ASP A 30 -1.65 -2.87 -4.24
C ASP A 30 -0.48 -2.11 -3.58
N TYR A 31 0.66 -2.78 -3.39
CA TYR A 31 1.89 -2.13 -2.93
C TYR A 31 2.38 -1.04 -3.87
N GLN A 32 2.34 -1.27 -5.19
CA GLN A 32 2.71 -0.25 -6.17
C GLN A 32 1.79 0.99 -6.11
N HIS A 33 0.47 0.78 -6.01
CA HIS A 33 -0.45 1.91 -5.84
C HIS A 33 -0.25 2.64 -4.51
N TRP A 34 0.08 1.90 -3.45
CA TRP A 34 0.39 2.50 -2.16
C TRP A 34 1.67 3.35 -2.22
N ASP A 35 2.72 2.88 -2.89
CA ASP A 35 3.96 3.64 -3.12
C ASP A 35 3.65 4.94 -3.88
N GLU A 36 2.89 4.86 -4.99
CA GLU A 36 2.49 6.04 -5.76
C GLU A 36 1.66 7.02 -4.91
N GLN A 37 0.73 6.52 -4.10
CA GLN A 37 -0.07 7.37 -3.23
C GLN A 37 0.80 8.04 -2.16
N LEU A 38 1.72 7.29 -1.54
CA LEU A 38 2.63 7.80 -0.53
C LEU A 38 3.50 8.92 -1.10
N GLU A 39 4.09 8.73 -2.27
CA GLU A 39 4.89 9.76 -2.96
C GLU A 39 4.09 11.03 -3.23
N ASN A 40 2.84 10.88 -3.68
CA ASN A 40 1.94 12.01 -3.90
C ASN A 40 1.57 12.73 -2.59
N ASP A 41 1.34 11.99 -1.52
CA ASP A 41 1.01 12.55 -0.21
C ASP A 41 2.21 13.29 0.41
N ILE A 42 3.42 12.79 0.20
CA ILE A 42 4.68 13.48 0.52
C ILE A 42 4.80 14.77 -0.29
N ALA A 43 4.62 14.70 -1.61
CA ALA A 43 4.73 15.88 -2.48
C ALA A 43 3.66 16.95 -2.17
N ALA A 44 2.50 16.53 -1.65
CA ALA A 44 1.43 17.40 -1.20
C ALA A 44 1.63 17.96 0.23
N GLY A 45 2.72 17.59 0.92
CA GLY A 45 3.03 18.04 2.28
C GLY A 45 2.11 17.46 3.36
N LYS A 46 1.36 16.38 3.08
CA LYS A 46 0.40 15.81 4.03
C LYS A 46 1.08 15.20 5.26
N LEU A 47 2.34 14.80 5.11
CA LEU A 47 3.12 14.16 6.16
C LEU A 47 4.05 15.14 6.88
N ASP A 48 4.06 16.43 6.52
CA ASP A 48 4.99 17.43 7.05
C ASP A 48 4.84 17.57 8.58
N ASN A 49 3.60 17.62 9.08
CA ASN A 49 3.33 17.71 10.52
C ASN A 49 3.89 16.49 11.29
N LEU A 50 3.81 15.30 10.71
CA LEU A 50 4.34 14.08 11.32
C LEU A 50 5.87 14.08 11.32
N ALA A 51 6.48 14.62 10.25
CA ALA A 51 7.92 14.79 10.17
C ALA A 51 8.42 15.81 11.21
N GLU A 52 7.74 16.95 11.36
CA GLU A 52 8.04 17.96 12.37
C GLU A 52 7.93 17.40 13.80
N GLU A 53 6.86 16.65 14.09
CA GLU A 53 6.66 15.98 15.37
C GLU A 53 7.80 14.99 15.67
N ALA A 54 8.14 14.13 14.70
CA ALA A 54 9.22 13.16 14.86
C ALA A 54 10.58 13.82 15.10
N ILE A 55 10.86 14.95 14.42
CA ILE A 55 12.08 15.73 14.62
C ILE A 55 12.10 16.33 16.04
N ALA A 56 10.99 16.94 16.47
CA ALA A 56 10.89 17.54 17.80
C ALA A 56 11.07 16.51 18.92
N ASP A 57 10.48 15.33 18.78
CA ASP A 57 10.67 14.22 19.73
C ASP A 57 12.11 13.71 19.75
N PHE A 58 12.75 13.60 18.58
CA PHE A 58 14.15 13.23 18.51
C PHE A 58 15.05 14.24 19.24
N GLU A 59 14.85 15.54 18.99
CA GLU A 59 15.58 16.63 19.65
C GLU A 59 15.33 16.69 21.16
N ALA A 60 14.12 16.35 21.61
CA ALA A 60 13.76 16.24 23.02
C ALA A 60 14.31 14.97 23.70
N GLY A 61 14.90 14.04 22.94
CA GLY A 61 15.36 12.75 23.46
C GLY A 61 14.24 11.75 23.71
N HIS A 62 13.04 11.99 23.17
CA HIS A 62 11.88 11.11 23.25
C HIS A 62 11.95 9.98 22.22
N TYR A 63 13.02 9.21 22.23
CA TYR A 63 13.17 8.05 21.36
C TYR A 63 13.71 6.86 22.15
N ARG A 64 13.43 5.66 21.63
CA ARG A 64 14.00 4.42 22.16
C ARG A 64 15.18 4.01 21.30
N ALA A 65 16.37 3.97 21.90
CA ALA A 65 17.53 3.36 21.26
C ALA A 65 17.30 1.85 21.09
N ILE A 66 17.72 1.32 19.96
CA ILE A 66 17.63 -0.10 19.60
C ILE A 66 18.79 -0.86 20.27
#